data_AF-A0A397HQ43-F1
#
_entry.id   AF-A0A397HQ43-F1
#
_cell.length_a   1.000
_cell.length_b   1.000
_cell.length_c   1.000
_cell.angle_alpha   90.00
_cell.angle_beta   90.00
_cell.angle_gamma   90.00
#
_symmetry.space_group_name_H-M   'P 1'
#
loop_
_entity.id
_entity.type
_entity.pdbx_description
1 polymer ?
#
loop_
_entity_poly.entity_id
_entity_poly.type
_entity_poly.pdbx_seq_one_letter_code
_entity_poly.pdbx_strand_id
1 'polypeptide(L)'
;MGYIDEDCSGIIPKQLITMITSSGECIDRLPALIKRETQDLSVRKAYDAIFWNLPEKYVWKETPPKPESLRNYEAHYVSGMPGLYISASEKRDYE
;
A
#
# COMPACT_ATOMS: atom_id res chain seq x y z
N MET A 1 -3.32 1.12 26.13
CA MET A 1 -2.85 2.53 26.13
C MET A 1 -1.62 2.57 25.24
N GLY A 2 -1.79 2.78 23.94
CA GLY A 2 -0.67 2.85 23.00
C GLY A 2 -0.07 4.25 23.04
N TYR A 3 1.17 4.37 23.47
CA TYR A 3 1.93 5.62 23.45
C TYR A 3 2.23 5.98 22.00
N ILE A 4 1.71 7.11 21.54
CA ILE A 4 2.10 7.73 20.27
C ILE A 4 2.94 8.93 20.69
N ASP A 5 4.27 8.79 20.61
CA ASP A 5 5.18 9.90 20.86
C ASP A 5 4.96 10.97 19.77
N GLU A 6 4.53 12.17 20.18
CA GLU A 6 4.16 13.28 19.28
C GLU A 6 5.37 14.03 18.69
N ASP A 7 6.60 13.61 18.98
CA ASP A 7 7.82 14.40 18.72
C ASP A 7 8.69 13.91 17.54
N CYS A 8 8.18 13.02 16.68
CA CYS A 8 8.95 12.44 15.57
C CYS A 8 8.55 13.01 14.19
N SER A 9 8.85 14.29 13.94
CA SER A 9 8.56 14.98 12.67
C SER A 9 9.29 14.44 11.42
N GLY A 10 10.09 13.38 11.55
CA GLY A 10 10.73 12.66 10.43
C GLY A 10 10.71 11.14 10.51
N ILE A 11 10.17 10.56 11.59
CA ILE A 11 10.11 9.10 11.79
C ILE A 11 8.65 8.69 11.83
N ILE A 12 8.18 8.01 10.79
CA ILE A 12 6.80 7.55 10.74
C ILE A 12 6.63 6.36 11.72
N PRO A 13 5.67 6.40 12.66
CA PRO A 13 5.57 5.38 13.68
C PRO A 13 5.14 4.04 13.09
N LYS A 14 5.76 2.98 13.63
CA LYS A 14 5.44 1.59 13.30
C LYS A 14 4.39 1.06 14.28
N GLN A 15 3.40 0.33 13.80
CA GLN A 15 2.30 -0.19 14.64
C GLN A 15 2.16 -1.71 14.52
N LEU A 16 1.77 -2.35 15.64
CA LEU A 16 1.45 -3.77 15.72
C LEU A 16 0.23 -3.95 16.61
N ILE A 17 -0.52 -5.02 16.37
CA ILE A 17 -1.57 -5.50 17.28
C ILE A 17 -1.00 -6.70 18.01
N THR A 18 -0.87 -6.56 19.33
CA THR A 18 -0.49 -7.64 20.21
C THR A 18 -1.73 -8.35 20.74
N MET A 19 -1.78 -9.67 20.61
CA MET A 19 -2.88 -10.51 21.08
C MET A 19 -2.33 -11.62 21.97
N ILE A 20 -3.10 -12.02 22.99
CA ILE A 20 -2.79 -13.17 23.82
C ILE A 20 -3.70 -14.32 23.38
N THR A 21 -3.12 -15.43 22.98
CA THR A 21 -3.86 -16.63 22.56
C THR A 21 -4.47 -17.34 23.76
N SER A 22 -5.39 -18.26 23.52
CA SER A 22 -5.95 -19.12 24.59
C SER A 22 -4.91 -20.02 25.26
N SER A 23 -3.77 -20.28 24.60
CA SER A 23 -2.60 -20.97 25.18
C SER A 23 -1.76 -20.07 26.09
N GLY A 24 -2.05 -18.77 26.17
CA GLY A 24 -1.29 -17.79 26.94
C GLY A 24 -0.08 -17.21 26.18
N GLU A 25 0.07 -17.53 24.89
CA GLU A 25 1.16 -17.01 24.07
C GLU A 25 0.85 -15.59 23.59
N CYS A 26 1.86 -14.73 23.60
CA CYS A 26 1.75 -13.38 23.08
C CYS A 26 2.15 -13.38 21.60
N ILE A 27 1.26 -12.91 20.71
CA ILE A 27 1.51 -12.82 19.28
C ILE A 27 1.35 -11.39 18.79
N ASP A 28 2.30 -10.94 17.98
CA ASP A 28 2.25 -9.66 17.28
C ASP A 28 1.82 -9.86 15.83
N ARG A 29 0.81 -9.09 15.40
CA ARG A 29 0.29 -9.11 14.03
C ARG A 29 0.23 -7.69 13.47
N LEU A 30 0.30 -7.59 12.15
CA LEU A 30 0.01 -6.35 11.45
C LEU A 30 -1.51 -6.09 11.51
N PRO A 31 -1.95 -4.83 11.71
CA PRO A 31 -3.36 -4.50 11.63
C PRO A 31 -3.95 -4.86 10.27
N ALA A 32 -5.09 -5.56 10.25
CA ALA A 32 -5.73 -5.99 9.00
C ALA A 32 -6.15 -4.84 8.07
N LEU A 33 -6.31 -3.62 8.60
CA LEU A 33 -6.75 -2.43 7.89
C LEU A 33 -5.65 -1.36 7.76
N ILE A 34 -4.37 -1.76 7.86
CA ILE A 34 -3.26 -0.82 7.69
C ILE A 34 -3.21 -0.29 6.25
N LYS A 35 -2.89 0.99 6.08
CA LYS A 35 -2.87 1.66 4.77
C LYS A 35 -1.55 1.59 4.04
N ARG A 36 -0.45 1.39 4.77
CA ARG A 36 0.91 1.36 4.22
C ARG A 36 1.77 0.40 5.03
N GLU A 37 2.55 -0.40 4.31
CA GLU A 37 3.57 -1.28 4.86
C GLU A 37 4.89 -1.08 4.13
N THR A 38 5.99 -1.39 4.80
CA THR A 38 7.32 -1.42 4.17
C THR A 38 8.07 -2.66 4.61
N GLN A 39 8.95 -3.15 3.74
CA GLN A 39 9.84 -4.26 4.04
C GLN A 39 11.28 -3.82 3.82
N ASP A 40 12.10 -4.01 4.84
CA ASP A 40 13.54 -3.87 4.75
C ASP A 40 14.20 -5.24 4.78
N LEU A 41 14.55 -5.75 3.59
CA LEU A 41 15.15 -7.06 3.41
C LEU A 41 16.54 -7.20 4.03
N SER A 42 17.21 -6.08 4.37
CA SER A 42 18.51 -6.11 5.06
C SER A 42 18.38 -6.45 6.54
N VAL A 43 17.22 -6.16 7.15
CA VAL A 43 16.96 -6.38 8.57
C VAL A 43 16.12 -7.64 8.79
N ARG A 44 14.97 -7.75 8.13
CA ARG A 44 14.04 -8.87 8.33
C ARG A 44 13.12 -9.09 7.14
N LYS A 45 12.69 -10.33 6.94
CA LYS A 45 11.67 -10.67 5.93
C LYS A 45 10.26 -10.23 6.32
N ALA A 46 10.02 -9.89 7.57
CA ALA A 46 8.70 -9.47 8.03
C ALA A 46 8.43 -7.98 7.70
N TYR A 47 7.19 -7.66 7.35
CA TYR A 47 6.78 -6.28 7.06
C TYR A 47 6.61 -5.44 8.33
N ASP A 48 6.86 -4.14 8.20
CA ASP A 48 6.53 -3.11 9.18
C ASP A 48 5.24 -2.40 8.74
N ALA A 49 4.24 -2.32 9.63
CA ALA A 49 3.06 -1.51 9.40
C ALA A 49 3.36 -0.05 9.75
N ILE A 50 3.06 0.86 8.82
CA ILE A 50 3.31 2.29 8.95
C ILE A 50 2.00 3.01 9.24
N PHE A 51 1.97 3.79 10.32
CA PHE A 51 0.84 4.70 10.55
C PHE A 51 0.85 5.85 9.54
N TRP A 52 0.04 5.71 8.51
CA TRP A 52 0.03 6.63 7.38
C TRP A 52 -0.98 7.77 7.58
N ASN A 53 -0.51 8.85 8.21
CA ASN A 53 -1.24 10.11 8.37
C ASN A 53 -0.38 11.31 7.93
N LEU A 54 -0.28 11.51 6.61
CA LEU A 54 0.46 12.65 6.06
C LEU A 54 -0.26 13.98 6.33
N PRO A 55 0.49 15.07 6.63
CA PRO A 55 -0.08 16.40 6.78
C PRO A 55 -0.65 16.92 5.45
N GLU A 56 0.04 16.63 4.34
CA GLU A 56 -0.39 16.99 3.01
C GLU A 56 -0.95 15.77 2.28
N LYS A 57 -2.23 15.83 1.91
CA LYS A 57 -2.92 14.77 1.18
C LYS A 57 -2.97 15.11 -0.30
N TYR A 58 -2.82 14.09 -1.15
CA TYR A 58 -2.98 14.24 -2.58
C TYR A 58 -4.41 14.69 -2.93
N VAL A 59 -4.52 15.72 -3.77
CA VAL A 59 -5.79 16.26 -4.28
C VAL A 59 -5.95 15.85 -5.74
N TRP A 60 -7.02 15.12 -6.04
CA TRP A 60 -7.40 14.78 -7.41
C TRP A 60 -7.71 16.05 -8.21
N LYS A 61 -7.12 16.19 -9.39
CA LYS A 61 -7.29 17.39 -10.23
C LYS A 61 -8.51 17.32 -11.13
N GLU A 62 -8.60 16.29 -11.96
CA GLU A 62 -9.59 16.20 -13.04
C GLU A 62 -10.08 14.76 -13.21
N THR A 63 -11.33 14.60 -13.62
CA THR A 63 -11.95 13.31 -13.95
C THR A 63 -12.33 13.30 -15.43
N PRO A 64 -11.89 12.30 -16.22
CA PRO A 64 -12.19 12.25 -17.66
C PRO A 64 -13.67 11.96 -17.93
N PRO A 65 -14.22 12.43 -19.07
CA PRO A 65 -15.58 12.10 -19.49
C PRO A 65 -15.72 10.62 -19.87
N LYS A 66 -16.97 10.11 -19.86
CA LYS A 66 -17.26 8.72 -20.27
C LYS A 66 -16.88 8.51 -21.74
N PRO A 67 -16.07 7.49 -22.08
CA PRO A 67 -15.71 7.20 -23.46
C PRO A 67 -16.86 6.54 -24.23
N GLU A 68 -16.90 6.76 -25.55
CA GLU A 68 -17.87 6.13 -26.46
C GLU A 68 -17.59 4.63 -26.67
N SER A 69 -16.31 4.26 -26.70
CA SER A 69 -15.82 2.87 -26.82
C SER A 69 -14.68 2.62 -25.84
N LEU A 70 -14.64 1.45 -25.21
CA LEU A 70 -13.57 1.08 -24.26
C LEU A 70 -12.33 0.59 -25.01
N ARG A 71 -11.20 1.31 -24.87
CA ARG A 71 -9.87 0.86 -25.30
C ARG A 71 -9.01 0.69 -24.05
N ASN A 72 -8.97 -0.52 -23.52
CA ASN A 72 -8.29 -0.82 -22.26
C ASN A 72 -6.82 -1.15 -22.51
N TYR A 73 -5.92 -0.52 -21.76
CA TYR A 73 -4.50 -0.88 -21.71
C TYR A 73 -4.22 -1.59 -20.38
N GLU A 74 -3.87 -2.88 -20.45
CA GLU A 74 -3.44 -3.63 -19.27
C GLU A 74 -1.98 -3.29 -18.96
N ALA A 75 -1.73 -2.74 -17.77
CA ALA A 75 -0.41 -2.33 -17.32
C ALA A 75 -0.10 -2.90 -15.94
N HIS A 76 1.11 -3.43 -15.78
CA HIS A 76 1.65 -3.87 -14.50
C HIS A 76 2.77 -2.93 -14.09
N TYR A 77 2.64 -2.31 -12.91
CA TYR A 77 3.69 -1.45 -12.38
C TYR A 77 4.74 -2.29 -11.67
N VAL A 78 6.00 -2.15 -12.10
CA VAL A 78 7.16 -2.74 -11.44
C VAL A 78 8.06 -1.61 -10.95
N SER A 79 8.21 -1.50 -9.63
CA SER A 79 9.07 -0.49 -9.01
C SER A 79 10.54 -0.77 -9.34
N GLY A 80 11.26 0.24 -9.84
CA GLY A 80 12.71 0.18 -10.09
C GLY A 80 13.13 -0.14 -11.53
N MET A 81 12.18 -0.36 -12.45
CA MET A 81 12.49 -0.47 -13.88
C MET A 81 12.29 0.89 -14.60
N PRO A 82 13.28 1.37 -15.37
CA PRO A 82 13.12 2.56 -16.20
C PRO A 82 12.36 2.21 -17.48
N GLY A 83 11.04 2.05 -17.39
CA GLY A 83 10.20 1.84 -18.57
C GLY A 83 8.87 1.18 -18.26
N LEU A 84 7.80 1.71 -18.86
CA LEU A 84 6.49 1.08 -18.89
C LEU A 84 6.43 0.14 -20.10
N TYR A 85 6.48 -1.17 -19.88
CA TYR A 85 6.23 -2.15 -20.94
C TYR A 85 4.72 -2.29 -21.12
N ILE A 86 4.16 -1.59 -22.11
CA ILE A 86 2.75 -1.71 -22.49
C ILE A 86 2.62 -2.88 -23.47
N SER A 87 1.94 -3.94 -23.06
CA SER A 87 1.47 -4.97 -23.99
C SER A 87 0.07 -4.59 -24.47
N ALA A 88 -0.06 -4.12 -25.71
CA ALA A 88 -1.37 -3.91 -26.30
C ALA A 88 -1.96 -5.28 -26.67
N SER A 89 -3.01 -5.71 -25.99
CA SER A 89 -3.84 -6.83 -26.45
C SER A 89 -5.08 -6.25 -27.13
N GLU A 90 -5.15 -6.39 -28.45
CA GLU A 90 -6.36 -6.07 -29.21
C GLU A 90 -7.36 -7.22 -28.97
N LYS A 91 -8.28 -7.03 -28.02
CA LYS A 91 -9.40 -7.96 -27.84
C LYS A 91 -10.36 -7.73 -29.00
N ARG A 92 -10.38 -8.69 -29.94
CA ARG A 92 -11.40 -8.80 -30.99
C ARG A 92 -12.76 -8.94 -30.32
N ASP A 93 -13.68 -8.04 -30.65
CA ASP A 93 -15.06 -8.11 -30.18
C ASP A 93 -15.70 -9.43 -30.65
N TYR A 94 -16.38 -10.13 -29.74
CA TYR A 94 -17.31 -11.21 -30.09
C TYR A 94 -18.64 -10.56 -30.48
N GLU A 95 -19.14 -10.86 -31.68
CA GLU A 95 -20.51 -10.56 -32.14
C GLU A 95 -21.57 -11.28 -31.29
#